data_AF-A0A849TZ98-F1
#
_entry.id   AF-A0A849TZ98-F1
#
_cell.length_a   1.000
_cell.length_b   1.000
_cell.length_c   1.000
_cell.angle_alpha   90.00
_cell.angle_beta   90.00
_cell.angle_gamma   90.00
#
_symmetry.space_group_name_H-M   'P 1'
#
loop_
_entity.id
_entity.type
_entity.pdbx_description
1 polymer ?
#
loop_
_entity_poly.entity_id
_entity_poly.type
_entity_poly.pdbx_seq_one_letter_code
_entity_poly.pdbx_strand_id
1 'polypeptide(L)'
;MFKIKKKAEKPKRTVLYNVIEDYSEFDAPGNVTLCAMTELEDLSTHAKILSESYDVPHEMMTTLLTTGGTYVYPQISGILTRGLFACRIDSAGQGPKQTWTLDLMQFAEAEHVARSRACPMVDAAWEVFWRTLPGELQAKLQQKNLGLDYRTLDRAVAKGGDIKYIDFRKDWSPHFKRLCIMPDGRLV
;
A
#
# COMPACT_ATOMS: atom_id res chain seq x y z
N MET A 1 -7.26 3.87 -52.78
CA MET A 1 -6.83 2.91 -51.74
C MET A 1 -6.39 3.71 -50.50
N PHE A 2 -7.23 3.80 -49.47
CA PHE A 2 -6.93 4.59 -48.27
C PHE A 2 -6.08 3.78 -47.30
N LYS A 3 -4.84 4.21 -47.05
CA LYS A 3 -3.97 3.60 -46.03
C LYS A 3 -4.41 4.10 -44.65
N ILE A 4 -5.13 3.25 -43.91
CA ILE A 4 -5.42 3.47 -42.49
C ILE A 4 -4.08 3.30 -41.74
N LYS A 5 -3.46 4.41 -41.33
CA LYS A 5 -2.33 4.36 -40.40
C LYS A 5 -2.85 3.80 -39.08
N LYS A 6 -2.36 2.60 -38.69
CA LYS A 6 -2.53 2.05 -37.34
C LYS A 6 -2.05 3.13 -36.36
N LYS A 7 -2.96 3.75 -35.62
CA LYS A 7 -2.60 4.64 -34.51
C LYS A 7 -1.73 3.80 -33.57
N ALA A 8 -0.50 4.25 -33.30
CA ALA A 8 0.28 3.67 -32.21
C ALA A 8 -0.62 3.72 -30.96
N GLU A 9 -0.82 2.57 -30.31
CA GLU A 9 -1.48 2.53 -29.01
C GLU A 9 -0.72 3.53 -28.13
N LYS A 10 -1.43 4.56 -27.64
CA LYS A 10 -0.87 5.39 -26.58
C LYS A 10 -0.49 4.43 -25.46
N PRO A 11 0.70 4.55 -24.86
CA PRO A 11 1.04 3.74 -23.70
C PRO A 11 -0.11 3.90 -22.70
N LYS A 12 -0.70 2.76 -22.29
CA LYS A 12 -1.72 2.76 -21.23
C LYS A 12 -1.12 3.55 -20.07
N ARG A 13 -1.83 4.57 -19.59
CA ARG A 13 -1.42 5.30 -18.39
C ARG A 13 -1.27 4.27 -17.28
N THR A 14 -0.07 4.11 -16.77
CA THR A 14 0.18 3.22 -15.64
C THR A 14 -0.35 3.93 -14.40
N VAL A 15 -1.60 3.68 -14.07
CA VAL A 15 -2.23 4.21 -12.86
C VAL A 15 -1.86 3.29 -11.71
N LEU A 16 -1.01 3.73 -10.78
CA LEU A 16 -0.68 2.92 -9.61
C LEU A 16 -1.82 2.93 -8.58
N TYR A 17 -2.40 4.11 -8.34
CA TYR A 17 -3.54 4.30 -7.44
C TYR A 17 -4.59 5.15 -8.14
N ASN A 18 -5.85 4.78 -7.96
CA ASN A 18 -6.99 5.47 -8.52
C ASN A 18 -8.05 5.84 -7.47
N VAL A 19 -7.76 5.54 -6.20
CA VAL A 19 -8.49 5.96 -5.01
C VAL A 19 -7.46 6.45 -4.00
N ILE A 20 -7.62 7.68 -3.50
CA ILE A 20 -6.74 8.27 -2.47
C ILE A 20 -7.64 8.89 -1.40
N GLU A 21 -7.40 8.54 -0.14
CA GLU A 21 -8.00 9.19 1.01
C GLU A 21 -6.90 9.63 1.97
N ASP A 22 -6.95 10.89 2.39
CA ASP A 22 -5.94 11.49 3.26
C ASP A 22 -6.46 11.59 4.70
N TYR A 23 -5.72 11.00 5.63
CA TYR A 23 -5.92 11.09 7.06
C TYR A 23 -4.67 11.61 7.77
N SER A 24 -3.84 12.40 7.07
CA SER A 24 -2.62 13.02 7.61
C SER A 24 -2.89 14.09 8.66
N GLU A 25 -4.14 14.57 8.78
CA GLU A 25 -4.55 15.53 9.81
C GLU A 25 -4.62 14.94 11.23
N PHE A 26 -4.58 13.61 11.37
CA PHE A 26 -4.54 12.93 12.66
C PHE A 26 -3.13 12.96 13.25
N ASP A 27 -3.01 12.83 14.58
CA ASP A 27 -1.70 12.75 15.21
C ASP A 27 -0.99 11.42 14.93
N ALA A 28 0.35 11.48 14.90
CA ALA A 28 1.22 10.33 15.02
C ALA A 28 0.82 9.40 16.19
N PRO A 29 0.71 8.06 16.02
CA PRO A 29 1.02 7.24 14.85
C PRO A 29 -0.12 7.02 13.85
N GLY A 30 -1.25 7.70 14.01
CA GLY A 30 -2.47 7.50 13.21
C GLY A 30 -2.55 8.31 11.92
N ASN A 31 -1.64 9.26 11.70
CA ASN A 31 -1.53 9.96 10.42
C ASN A 31 -1.20 8.98 9.29
N VAL A 32 -2.06 8.92 8.27
CA VAL A 32 -1.90 7.98 7.16
C VAL A 32 -2.61 8.48 5.91
N THR A 33 -2.00 8.28 4.75
CA THR A 33 -2.69 8.33 3.46
C THR A 33 -3.00 6.91 2.99
N LEU A 34 -4.26 6.66 2.66
CA LEU A 34 -4.69 5.43 2.00
C LEU A 34 -4.61 5.62 0.49
N CYS A 35 -3.80 4.83 -0.19
CA CYS A 35 -3.69 4.82 -1.65
C CYS A 35 -4.10 3.44 -2.18
N ALA A 36 -5.19 3.37 -2.93
CA ALA A 36 -5.78 2.12 -3.38
C ALA A 36 -5.95 2.05 -4.90
N MET A 37 -6.02 0.81 -5.41
CA MET A 37 -6.23 0.52 -6.83
C MET A 37 -7.34 -0.50 -7.05
N THR A 38 -8.14 -0.26 -8.09
CA THR A 38 -9.14 -1.22 -8.60
C THR A 38 -8.67 -1.93 -9.86
N GLU A 39 -7.61 -1.44 -10.51
CA GLU A 39 -7.05 -2.06 -11.73
C GLU A 39 -6.25 -3.33 -11.41
N LEU A 40 -6.03 -4.15 -12.44
CA LEU A 40 -5.17 -5.33 -12.30
C LEU A 40 -3.72 -4.89 -12.08
N GLU A 41 -3.05 -5.59 -11.17
CA GLU A 41 -1.67 -5.32 -10.81
C GLU A 41 -0.71 -5.64 -11.96
N ASP A 42 0.07 -4.66 -12.41
CA ASP A 42 1.33 -4.91 -13.11
C ASP A 42 2.44 -5.11 -12.07
N LEU A 43 2.68 -6.36 -11.70
CA LEU A 43 3.60 -6.73 -10.62
C LEU A 43 5.01 -6.16 -10.83
N SER A 44 5.51 -6.14 -12.06
CA SER A 44 6.87 -5.66 -12.36
C SER A 44 6.99 -4.16 -12.09
N THR A 45 6.07 -3.37 -12.66
CA THR A 45 6.06 -1.93 -12.44
C THR A 45 5.75 -1.58 -10.98
N HIS A 46 4.82 -2.30 -10.37
CA HIS A 46 4.44 -2.09 -8.98
C HIS A 46 5.60 -2.37 -8.01
N ALA A 47 6.26 -3.52 -8.15
CA ALA A 47 7.41 -3.89 -7.34
C ALA A 47 8.56 -2.88 -7.48
N LYS A 48 8.80 -2.36 -8.70
CA LYS A 48 9.80 -1.31 -8.91
C LYS A 48 9.45 -0.04 -8.14
N ILE A 49 8.22 0.45 -8.27
CA ILE A 49 7.80 1.71 -7.63
C ILE A 49 7.83 1.58 -6.10
N LEU A 50 7.32 0.49 -5.54
CA LEU A 50 7.35 0.30 -4.08
C LEU A 50 8.77 0.07 -3.56
N SER A 51 9.60 -0.66 -4.30
CA SER A 51 11.02 -0.86 -3.96
C SER A 51 11.73 0.48 -3.83
N GLU A 52 11.58 1.37 -4.81
CA GLU A 52 12.15 2.73 -4.77
C GLU A 52 11.52 3.61 -3.68
N SER A 53 10.22 3.45 -3.41
CA SER A 53 9.49 4.29 -2.44
C SER A 53 9.83 3.93 -0.99
N TYR A 54 10.00 2.65 -0.72
CA TYR A 54 10.21 2.12 0.63
C TYR A 54 11.66 1.74 0.90
N ASP A 55 12.55 1.83 -0.09
CA ASP A 55 13.94 1.39 0.00
C ASP A 55 14.03 -0.08 0.45
N VAL A 56 13.23 -0.92 -0.21
CA VAL A 56 13.23 -2.38 -0.07
C VAL A 56 13.85 -2.96 -1.34
N PRO A 57 14.80 -3.91 -1.28
CA PRO A 57 15.39 -4.50 -2.48
C PRO A 57 14.32 -5.01 -3.46
N HIS A 58 14.51 -4.76 -4.76
CA HIS A 58 13.48 -5.05 -5.77
C HIS A 58 13.05 -6.52 -5.80
N GLU A 59 13.99 -7.46 -5.69
CA GLU A 59 13.69 -8.89 -5.60
C GLU A 59 12.83 -9.20 -4.38
N MET A 60 13.19 -8.63 -3.22
CA MET A 60 12.42 -8.78 -1.98
C MET A 60 11.02 -8.20 -2.09
N MET A 61 10.86 -7.01 -2.68
CA MET A 61 9.56 -6.40 -2.92
C MET A 61 8.70 -7.28 -3.86
N THR A 62 9.30 -7.86 -4.89
CA THR A 62 8.61 -8.79 -5.79
C THR A 62 8.11 -10.03 -5.04
N THR A 63 8.94 -10.61 -4.18
CA THR A 63 8.54 -11.73 -3.31
C THR A 63 7.40 -11.33 -2.39
N LEU A 64 7.53 -10.23 -1.66
CA LEU A 64 6.50 -9.72 -0.75
C LEU A 64 5.16 -9.51 -1.45
N LEU A 65 5.16 -8.88 -2.64
CA LEU A 65 3.93 -8.68 -3.42
C LEU A 65 3.36 -9.98 -3.97
N THR A 66 4.14 -11.05 -4.10
CA THR A 66 3.67 -12.35 -4.61
C THR A 66 3.14 -13.24 -3.50
N THR A 67 3.83 -13.30 -2.36
CA THR A 67 3.57 -14.29 -1.30
C THR A 67 3.10 -13.67 0.02
N GLY A 68 3.13 -12.34 0.15
CA GLY A 68 2.96 -11.66 1.42
C GLY A 68 4.17 -11.84 2.34
N GLY A 69 4.08 -11.31 3.55
CA GLY A 69 5.09 -11.39 4.60
C GLY A 69 5.60 -10.03 5.06
N THR A 70 6.79 -10.02 5.65
CA THR A 70 7.41 -8.82 6.20
C THR A 70 8.86 -8.72 5.80
N TYR A 71 9.34 -7.50 5.59
CA TYR A 71 10.76 -7.17 5.48
C TYR A 71 11.15 -6.27 6.64
N VAL A 72 12.02 -6.78 7.52
CA VAL A 72 12.60 -6.02 8.62
C VAL A 72 13.80 -5.27 8.07
N TYR A 73 13.84 -3.95 8.28
CA TYR A 73 14.94 -3.13 7.78
C TYR A 73 16.25 -3.48 8.50
N PRO A 74 17.37 -3.57 7.77
CA PRO A 74 18.66 -3.89 8.38
C PRO A 74 19.12 -2.76 9.30
N GLN A 75 19.93 -3.12 10.30
CA GLN A 75 20.62 -2.14 11.13
C GLN A 75 21.68 -1.41 10.30
N ILE A 76 21.77 -0.09 10.47
CA ILE A 76 22.81 0.74 9.86
C ILE A 76 23.77 1.15 10.97
N SER A 77 25.05 0.76 10.85
CA SER A 77 26.07 1.01 11.89
C SER A 77 25.67 0.50 13.28
N GLY A 78 24.91 -0.61 13.35
CA GLY A 78 24.44 -1.22 14.60
C GLY A 78 23.19 -0.55 15.21
N ILE A 79 22.57 0.41 14.52
CA ILE A 79 21.37 1.11 14.99
C ILE A 79 20.19 0.72 14.09
N LEU A 80 19.08 0.32 14.71
CA LEU A 80 17.81 0.14 14.01
C LEU A 80 17.16 1.51 13.81
N THR A 81 16.99 1.92 12.55
CA THR A 81 16.45 3.24 12.19
C THR A 81 15.04 3.16 11.61
N ARG A 82 14.57 1.95 11.25
CA ARG A 82 13.25 1.68 10.69
C ARG A 82 12.75 0.33 11.21
N GLY A 83 11.43 0.20 11.40
CA GLY A 83 10.82 -1.02 11.92
C GLY A 83 10.73 -2.11 10.86
N LEU A 84 9.62 -2.14 10.12
CA LEU A 84 9.43 -3.10 9.03
C LEU A 84 8.54 -2.53 7.91
N PHE A 85 8.61 -3.19 6.76
CA PHE A 85 7.60 -3.15 5.72
C PHE A 85 6.80 -4.46 5.77
N ALA A 86 5.49 -4.39 5.61
CA ALA A 86 4.61 -5.55 5.60
C ALA A 86 3.77 -5.59 4.32
N CYS A 87 3.52 -6.79 3.83
CA CYS A 87 2.57 -7.09 2.77
C CYS A 87 1.66 -8.23 3.23
N ARG A 88 0.36 -7.96 3.30
CA ARG A 88 -0.66 -8.97 3.61
C ARG A 88 -1.44 -9.29 2.35
N ILE A 89 -1.51 -10.58 2.06
CA ILE A 89 -2.34 -11.12 0.99
C ILE A 89 -3.40 -11.99 1.66
N ASP A 90 -4.67 -11.71 1.38
CA ASP A 90 -5.75 -12.58 1.84
C ASP A 90 -5.64 -13.94 1.12
N SER A 91 -5.43 -15.00 1.89
CA SER A 91 -5.29 -16.36 1.36
C SER A 91 -6.58 -16.89 0.73
N ALA A 92 -7.74 -16.34 1.10
CA ALA A 92 -9.02 -16.64 0.47
C ALA A 92 -9.25 -15.84 -0.83
N GLY A 93 -8.41 -14.83 -1.12
CA GLY A 93 -8.52 -13.96 -2.28
C GLY A 93 -9.77 -13.08 -2.28
N GLN A 94 -10.42 -12.88 -1.13
CA GLN A 94 -11.65 -12.10 -0.98
C GLN A 94 -11.37 -10.63 -0.66
N GLY A 95 -10.26 -10.35 0.03
CA GLY A 95 -9.80 -9.01 0.37
C GLY A 95 -8.72 -8.47 -0.57
N PRO A 96 -8.55 -7.14 -0.63
CA PRO A 96 -7.43 -6.54 -1.35
C PRO A 96 -6.10 -6.89 -0.68
N LYS A 97 -5.03 -6.97 -1.48
CA LYS A 97 -3.67 -6.99 -0.95
C LYS A 97 -3.40 -5.67 -0.21
N GLN A 98 -2.69 -5.73 0.91
CA GLN A 98 -2.43 -4.58 1.75
C GLN A 98 -0.95 -4.43 2.05
N THR A 99 -0.40 -3.23 1.96
CA THR A 99 0.97 -2.92 2.38
C THR A 99 1.01 -1.73 3.32
N TRP A 100 1.95 -1.78 4.26
CA TRP A 100 2.17 -0.71 5.22
C TRP A 100 3.57 -0.80 5.81
N THR A 101 3.98 0.24 6.53
CA THR A 101 5.21 0.25 7.33
C THR A 101 4.90 0.43 8.80
N LEU A 102 5.82 -0.05 9.64
CA LEU A 102 5.84 0.25 11.07
C LEU A 102 7.09 1.06 11.41
N ASP A 103 6.91 2.03 12.30
CA ASP A 103 8.05 2.66 12.98
C ASP A 103 8.72 1.69 13.98
N LEU A 104 9.76 2.16 14.67
CA LEU A 104 10.51 1.37 15.63
C LEU A 104 9.68 0.93 16.85
N MET A 105 8.81 1.79 17.36
CA MET A 105 7.97 1.52 18.53
C MET A 105 6.89 0.50 18.17
N GLN A 106 6.22 0.71 17.05
CA GLN A 106 5.22 -0.21 16.51
C GLN A 106 5.85 -1.57 16.15
N PHE A 107 7.08 -1.58 15.61
CA PHE A 107 7.80 -2.81 15.35
C PHE A 107 8.13 -3.58 16.63
N ALA A 108 8.65 -2.91 17.66
CA ALA A 108 8.94 -3.54 18.95
C ALA A 108 7.67 -4.13 19.60
N GLU A 109 6.53 -3.44 19.48
CA GLU A 109 5.24 -3.96 19.91
C GLU A 109 4.82 -5.20 19.10
N ALA A 110 4.95 -5.15 17.77
CA ALA A 110 4.63 -6.27 16.90
C ALA A 110 5.51 -7.50 17.20
N GLU A 111 6.80 -7.32 17.48
CA GLU A 111 7.68 -8.40 17.92
C GLU A 111 7.25 -8.99 19.27
N HIS A 112 6.77 -8.15 20.20
CA HIS A 112 6.24 -8.63 21.46
C HIS A 112 4.95 -9.44 21.26
N VAL A 113 4.02 -8.96 20.43
CA VAL A 113 2.77 -9.66 20.09
C VAL A 113 3.07 -11.00 19.40
N ALA A 114 3.94 -11.01 18.39
CA ALA A 114 4.31 -12.22 17.65
C ALA A 114 4.90 -13.29 18.57
N ARG A 115 5.80 -12.91 19.48
CA ARG A 115 6.42 -13.82 20.45
C ARG A 115 5.44 -14.32 21.50
N SER A 116 4.65 -13.42 22.10
CA SER A 116 3.74 -13.77 23.19
C SER A 116 2.59 -14.68 22.74
N ARG A 117 2.18 -14.58 21.47
CA ARG A 117 1.05 -15.35 20.92
C ARG A 117 1.46 -16.43 19.91
N ALA A 118 2.75 -16.58 19.63
CA ALA A 118 3.28 -17.49 18.63
C ALA A 118 2.56 -17.37 17.26
N CYS A 119 2.33 -16.14 16.80
CA CYS A 119 1.67 -15.86 15.53
C CYS A 119 2.65 -15.31 14.47
N PRO A 120 2.30 -15.38 13.17
CA PRO A 120 3.10 -14.78 12.11
C PRO A 120 3.34 -13.28 12.34
N MET A 121 4.55 -12.80 11.98
CA MET A 121 4.92 -11.39 12.15
C MET A 121 3.99 -10.44 11.39
N VAL A 122 3.52 -10.84 10.20
CA VAL A 122 2.59 -10.02 9.40
C VAL A 122 1.25 -9.81 10.10
N ASP A 123 0.76 -10.81 10.85
CA ASP A 123 -0.50 -10.71 11.58
C ASP A 123 -0.35 -9.84 12.83
N ALA A 124 0.77 -9.99 13.55
CA ALA A 124 1.11 -9.12 14.67
C ALA A 124 1.30 -7.66 14.22
N ALA A 125 1.99 -7.46 13.10
CA ALA A 125 2.18 -6.13 12.50
C ALA A 125 0.86 -5.50 12.07
N TRP A 126 -0.08 -6.30 11.55
CA TRP A 126 -1.41 -5.82 11.19
C TRP A 126 -2.21 -5.41 12.43
N GLU A 127 -2.17 -6.19 13.51
CA GLU A 127 -2.85 -5.86 14.77
C GLU A 127 -2.38 -4.52 15.34
N VAL A 128 -1.07 -4.31 15.41
CA VAL A 128 -0.48 -3.04 15.89
C VAL A 128 -0.83 -1.89 14.96
N PHE A 129 -0.69 -2.09 13.64
CA PHE A 129 -1.01 -1.07 12.66
C PHE A 129 -2.48 -0.65 12.73
N TRP A 130 -3.41 -1.62 12.70
CA TRP A 130 -4.85 -1.39 12.71
C TRP A 130 -5.30 -0.52 13.89
N ARG A 131 -4.79 -0.81 15.10
CA ARG A 131 -5.14 -0.06 16.31
C ARG A 131 -4.73 1.39 16.28
N THR A 132 -3.68 1.71 15.51
CA THR A 132 -3.21 3.08 15.35
C THR A 132 -4.01 3.87 14.31
N LEU A 133 -4.82 3.21 13.48
CA LEU A 133 -5.58 3.90 12.43
C LEU A 133 -6.70 4.77 13.02
N PRO A 134 -7.05 5.90 12.36
CA PRO A 134 -8.22 6.69 12.69
C PRO A 134 -9.50 5.85 12.70
N GLY A 135 -10.42 6.13 13.63
CA GLY A 135 -11.66 5.36 13.78
C GLY A 135 -12.53 5.37 12.51
N GLU A 136 -12.56 6.47 11.78
CA GLU A 136 -13.26 6.56 10.48
C GLU A 136 -12.65 5.59 9.45
N LEU A 137 -11.32 5.58 9.33
CA LEU A 137 -10.63 4.69 8.40
C LEU A 137 -10.84 3.22 8.78
N GLN A 138 -10.80 2.88 10.08
CA GLN A 138 -11.14 1.54 10.56
C GLN A 138 -12.57 1.16 10.15
N ALA A 139 -13.54 2.06 10.31
CA ALA A 139 -14.93 1.81 9.95
C ALA A 139 -15.10 1.61 8.44
N LYS A 140 -14.37 2.36 7.60
CA LYS A 140 -14.39 2.16 6.13
C LYS A 140 -13.74 0.85 5.71
N LEU A 141 -12.62 0.45 6.33
CA LEU A 141 -11.94 -0.81 6.02
C LEU A 141 -12.80 -2.05 6.32
N GLN A 142 -13.82 -1.93 7.17
CA GLN A 142 -14.82 -2.98 7.42
C GLN A 142 -15.92 -3.04 6.34
N GLN A 143 -16.01 -2.04 5.47
CA GLN A 143 -17.00 -1.98 4.39
C GLN A 143 -16.43 -2.57 3.11
N LYS A 144 -17.30 -3.20 2.30
CA LYS A 144 -16.90 -3.65 0.97
C LYS A 144 -16.41 -2.44 0.16
N ASN A 145 -15.22 -2.55 -0.44
CA ASN A 145 -14.56 -1.50 -1.22
C ASN A 145 -14.53 -0.14 -0.51
N LEU A 146 -14.24 -0.12 0.80
CA LEU A 146 -14.16 1.11 1.59
C LEU A 146 -15.46 1.92 1.68
N GLY A 147 -16.59 1.34 1.27
CA GLY A 147 -17.87 2.07 1.18
C GLY A 147 -17.97 3.01 -0.03
N LEU A 148 -17.08 2.85 -1.02
CA LEU A 148 -17.09 3.69 -2.22
C LEU A 148 -18.44 3.61 -2.96
N ASP A 149 -19.05 4.77 -3.22
CA ASP A 149 -20.21 4.88 -4.10
C ASP A 149 -19.76 4.97 -5.56
N TYR A 150 -19.88 3.87 -6.28
CA TYR A 150 -19.56 3.77 -7.71
C TYR A 150 -20.32 4.76 -8.61
N ARG A 151 -21.44 5.34 -8.15
CA ARG A 151 -22.20 6.34 -8.90
C ARG A 151 -21.52 7.71 -8.89
N THR A 152 -20.73 7.99 -7.85
CA THR A 152 -20.06 9.28 -7.66
C THR A 152 -18.60 9.25 -8.11
N LEU A 153 -18.06 8.06 -8.39
CA LEU A 153 -16.68 7.89 -8.84
C LEU A 153 -16.48 8.22 -10.33
N ASP A 154 -15.25 8.62 -10.67
CA ASP A 154 -14.85 8.73 -12.06
C ASP A 154 -15.06 7.39 -12.79
N ARG A 155 -15.55 7.45 -14.03
CA ARG A 155 -15.90 6.25 -14.81
C ARG A 155 -14.72 5.32 -15.02
N ALA A 156 -13.47 5.80 -15.02
CA ALA A 156 -12.29 4.96 -15.12
C ALA A 156 -12.07 4.13 -13.84
N VAL A 157 -12.29 4.73 -12.67
CA VAL A 157 -12.23 4.05 -11.36
C VAL A 157 -13.37 3.04 -11.24
N ALA A 158 -14.60 3.47 -11.58
CA ALA A 158 -15.77 2.62 -11.48
C ALA A 158 -15.70 1.37 -12.37
N LYS A 159 -15.01 1.46 -13.52
CA LYS A 159 -14.79 0.31 -14.43
C LYS A 159 -13.89 -0.78 -13.86
N GLY A 160 -12.99 -0.44 -12.93
CA GLY A 160 -12.10 -1.43 -12.31
C GLY A 160 -12.81 -2.35 -11.31
N GLY A 161 -13.99 -1.95 -10.82
CA GLY A 161 -14.78 -2.75 -9.89
C GLY A 161 -14.21 -2.74 -8.48
N ASP A 162 -14.06 -3.93 -7.88
CA ASP A 162 -13.60 -4.08 -6.50
C ASP A 162 -12.13 -3.68 -6.33
N ILE A 163 -11.79 -3.06 -5.20
CA ILE A 163 -10.41 -2.70 -4.86
C ILE A 163 -9.57 -3.98 -4.78
N LYS A 164 -8.42 -3.97 -5.45
CA LYS A 164 -7.49 -5.10 -5.52
C LYS A 164 -6.29 -4.92 -4.60
N TYR A 165 -5.93 -3.67 -4.30
CA TYR A 165 -4.78 -3.38 -3.45
C TYR A 165 -4.93 -2.04 -2.73
N ILE A 166 -4.35 -1.97 -1.54
CA ILE A 166 -4.29 -0.80 -0.68
C ILE A 166 -2.86 -0.66 -0.14
N ASP A 167 -2.26 0.51 -0.31
CA ASP A 167 -1.00 0.90 0.31
C ASP A 167 -1.27 1.99 1.34
N PHE A 168 -0.89 1.73 2.59
CA PHE A 168 -1.01 2.68 3.68
C PHE A 168 0.33 3.40 3.89
N ARG A 169 0.32 4.73 3.69
CA ARG A 169 1.53 5.56 3.76
C ARG A 169 1.49 6.46 4.98
N LYS A 170 2.47 6.32 5.88
CA LYS A 170 2.68 7.24 7.02
C LYS A 170 3.71 8.31 6.67
N ASP A 171 3.55 9.52 7.20
CA ASP A 171 4.32 10.71 6.79
C ASP A 171 5.81 10.72 7.20
N TRP A 172 6.28 9.73 7.96
CA TRP A 172 7.65 9.74 8.51
C TRP A 172 8.73 9.11 7.62
N SER A 173 8.39 8.67 6.40
CA SER A 173 9.39 8.20 5.46
C SER A 173 10.15 9.40 4.87
N PRO A 174 11.49 9.52 4.97
CA PRO A 174 12.24 10.59 4.30
C PRO A 174 12.10 10.57 2.77
N HIS A 175 11.46 9.54 2.21
CA HIS A 175 11.04 9.42 0.80
C HIS A 175 9.63 9.99 0.52
N PHE A 176 9.02 10.67 1.50
CA PHE A 176 7.70 11.35 1.42
C PHE A 176 7.59 12.38 0.28
N LYS A 177 8.68 12.66 -0.46
CA LYS A 177 8.68 13.52 -1.64
C LYS A 177 8.00 12.91 -2.87
N ARG A 178 7.63 11.63 -2.85
CA ARG A 178 6.79 11.00 -3.89
C ARG A 178 5.41 10.75 -3.31
N LEU A 179 4.64 11.82 -3.11
CA LEU A 179 3.17 11.79 -2.99
C LEU A 179 2.63 10.77 -4.00
N CYS A 180 1.64 9.96 -3.62
CA CYS A 180 1.06 8.90 -4.46
C CYS A 180 0.97 9.39 -5.91
N ILE A 181 1.97 9.02 -6.73
CA ILE A 181 2.23 9.75 -7.97
C ILE A 181 1.03 9.45 -8.86
N MET A 182 0.24 10.48 -9.13
CA MET A 182 -0.88 10.35 -10.04
C MET A 182 -0.34 9.98 -11.42
N PRO A 183 -1.13 9.31 -12.27
CA PRO A 183 -0.67 8.74 -13.54
C PRO A 183 -0.08 9.73 -14.55
N ASP A 184 -0.18 11.02 -14.27
CA ASP A 184 0.33 12.13 -15.07
C ASP A 184 1.52 12.84 -14.43
N GLY A 185 2.12 12.25 -13.38
CA GLY A 185 3.26 12.82 -12.68
C GLY A 185 2.92 13.98 -11.76
N ARG A 186 1.62 14.30 -11.57
CA ARG A 186 1.21 15.29 -10.58
C ARG A 186 1.34 14.71 -9.18
N LEU A 187 1.97 15.51 -8.34
CA LEU A 187 1.97 15.38 -6.90
C LEU A 187 0.55 15.75 -6.42
N VAL A 188 -0.05 14.93 -5.54
CA VAL A 188 -1.20 15.33 -4.72
C VAL A 188 -0.65 15.92 -3.45
#